data_AF-A0A2U9IWF1-F1
#
_entry.id   AF-A0A2U9IWF1-F1
#
_cell.length_a   1.000
_cell.length_b   1.000
_cell.length_c   1.000
_cell.angle_alpha   90.00
_cell.angle_beta   90.00
_cell.angle_gamma   90.00
#
_symmetry.space_group_name_H-M   'P 1'
#
loop_
_entity.id
_entity.type
_entity.pdbx_description
1 polymer ?
#
loop_
_entity_poly.entity_id
_entity_poly.type
_entity_poly.pdbx_seq_one_letter_code
_entity_poly.pdbx_strand_id
1 'polypeptide(L)'
;MTMLGIAITLLFLALASTMFYYGYASNVPYVKTYQIPSYSYQAQLNLWDNFHINDSILFNNQTCINSSSMFSKLVEGVNLMGNISVVSNGPIVYNGSYVIYQYIQTSEWSKFIGEVRGDISDSSPILFKITPNVTYLNNLTQKINNQVGLSYTHFSLKVVVFANLTLHHGNYTVPVSLEKSMQVYFGSINYSVSQDPGGNVTQTFYHDSVIHGMTGYNRMLFLSGGVFAVFGGISFMYGSKVEGAVSPEVLAERTIRRLSVKGALPHSSLPVVKVNSARGFLRMVKTLNRVPVEFDNGFYFIDSDTFYVWYRS
;
A
#
# COMPACT_ATOMS: atom_id res chain seq x y z
N MET A 1 -42.51 -39.76 -8.44
CA MET A 1 -41.33 -39.11 -7.81
C MET A 1 -40.86 -40.01 -6.67
N THR A 2 -39.70 -40.65 -6.79
CA THR A 2 -39.23 -41.61 -5.78
C THR A 2 -38.78 -40.88 -4.50
N MET A 3 -38.96 -41.50 -3.33
CA MET A 3 -38.49 -40.97 -2.03
C MET A 3 -37.02 -40.49 -2.08
N LEU A 4 -36.20 -41.19 -2.87
CA LEU A 4 -34.79 -40.85 -3.10
C LEU A 4 -34.58 -39.50 -3.82
N GLY A 5 -35.37 -39.21 -4.87
CA GLY A 5 -35.26 -37.95 -5.60
C GLY A 5 -35.69 -36.73 -4.78
N ILE A 6 -36.69 -36.91 -3.91
CA ILE A 6 -37.11 -35.88 -2.95
C ILE A 6 -36.00 -35.64 -1.91
N ALA A 7 -35.41 -36.70 -1.36
CA ALA A 7 -34.33 -36.59 -0.38
C ALA A 7 -33.09 -35.87 -0.94
N ILE A 8 -32.69 -36.18 -2.18
CA ILE A 8 -31.56 -35.52 -2.86
C ILE A 8 -31.85 -34.03 -3.10
N THR A 9 -33.09 -33.70 -3.51
CA THR A 9 -33.50 -32.30 -3.73
C THR A 9 -33.45 -31.50 -2.43
N LEU A 10 -33.98 -32.05 -1.34
CA LEU A 10 -33.97 -31.40 -0.03
C LEU A 10 -32.55 -31.21 0.51
N LEU A 11 -31.66 -32.18 0.30
CA LEU A 11 -30.26 -32.06 0.67
C LEU A 11 -29.58 -30.87 -0.04
N PHE A 12 -29.78 -30.74 -1.35
CA PHE A 12 -29.19 -29.64 -2.12
C PHE A 12 -29.74 -28.26 -1.73
N LEU A 13 -31.03 -28.16 -1.42
CA LEU A 13 -31.64 -26.92 -0.92
C LEU A 13 -31.14 -26.57 0.48
N ALA A 14 -30.95 -27.56 1.37
CA ALA A 14 -30.39 -27.35 2.69
C ALA A 14 -28.94 -26.85 2.63
N LEU A 15 -28.11 -27.47 1.76
CA LEU A 15 -26.74 -27.03 1.54
C LEU A 15 -26.68 -25.61 0.95
N ALA A 16 -27.53 -25.30 -0.04
CA ALA A 16 -27.63 -23.96 -0.61
C ALA A 16 -27.98 -22.90 0.43
N SER A 17 -29.02 -23.16 1.24
CA SER A 17 -29.48 -22.26 2.30
C SER A 17 -28.41 -22.02 3.36
N THR A 18 -27.71 -23.09 3.75
CA THR A 18 -26.61 -23.03 4.72
C THR A 18 -25.45 -22.18 4.19
N MET A 19 -25.10 -22.33 2.91
CA MET A 19 -24.05 -21.53 2.27
C MET A 19 -24.43 -20.05 2.13
N PHE A 20 -25.69 -19.74 1.78
CA PHE A 20 -26.17 -18.35 1.78
C PHE A 20 -26.13 -17.73 3.18
N TYR A 21 -26.56 -18.48 4.20
CA TYR A 21 -26.51 -18.02 5.59
C TYR A 21 -25.09 -17.71 6.05
N TYR A 22 -24.13 -18.64 5.87
CA TYR A 22 -22.74 -18.39 6.23
C TYR A 22 -22.08 -17.30 5.37
N GLY A 23 -22.49 -17.16 4.10
CA GLY A 23 -22.05 -16.07 3.24
C GLY A 23 -22.50 -14.69 3.73
N TYR A 24 -23.68 -14.59 4.34
CA TYR A 24 -24.17 -13.36 4.95
C TYR A 24 -23.57 -13.13 6.35
N ALA A 25 -23.46 -14.19 7.15
CA ALA A 25 -22.90 -14.15 8.49
C ALA A 25 -21.38 -13.90 8.53
N SER A 26 -20.68 -14.02 7.39
CA SER A 26 -19.26 -13.67 7.28
C SER A 26 -18.99 -12.16 7.26
N ASN A 27 -20.02 -11.32 7.34
CA ASN A 27 -19.87 -9.88 7.51
C ASN A 27 -19.28 -9.60 8.89
N VAL A 28 -18.00 -9.24 8.94
CA VAL A 28 -17.33 -8.86 10.19
C VAL A 28 -17.13 -7.35 10.19
N PRO A 29 -17.46 -6.64 11.29
CA PRO A 29 -17.09 -5.24 11.43
C PRO A 29 -15.57 -5.14 11.52
N TYR A 30 -14.99 -4.21 10.76
CA TYR A 30 -13.59 -3.89 10.88
C TYR A 30 -13.41 -2.41 11.17
N VAL A 31 -12.28 -2.12 11.82
CA VAL A 31 -11.85 -0.77 12.12
C VAL A 31 -10.55 -0.55 11.37
N LYS A 32 -10.51 0.50 10.56
CA LYS A 32 -9.29 0.89 9.85
C LYS A 32 -8.93 2.33 10.21
N THR A 33 -7.72 2.49 10.73
CA THR A 33 -7.17 3.79 11.09
C THR A 33 -6.34 4.33 9.94
N TYR A 34 -6.61 5.57 9.54
CA TYR A 34 -5.86 6.30 8.53
C TYR A 34 -5.24 7.54 9.13
N GLN A 35 -3.95 7.75 8.90
CA GLN A 35 -3.27 8.99 9.25
C GLN A 35 -3.54 10.03 8.17
N ILE A 36 -4.19 11.12 8.55
CA ILE A 36 -4.48 12.25 7.66
C ILE A 36 -3.63 13.44 8.13
N PRO A 37 -2.87 14.10 7.24
CA PRO A 37 -2.10 15.28 7.62
C PRO A 37 -3.05 16.41 8.05
N SER A 38 -2.92 16.88 9.28
CA SER A 38 -3.72 17.97 9.83
C SER A 38 -3.05 19.32 9.65
N TYR A 39 -1.75 19.38 9.91
CA TYR A 39 -1.00 20.62 10.03
C TYR A 39 0.46 20.39 9.60
N SER A 40 1.02 21.33 8.85
CA SER A 40 2.42 21.29 8.45
C SER A 40 3.04 22.68 8.56
N TYR A 41 4.26 22.74 9.07
CA TYR A 41 5.03 23.97 9.14
C TYR A 41 6.46 23.77 8.66
N GLN A 42 7.05 24.87 8.20
CA GLN A 42 8.47 25.01 7.91
C GLN A 42 8.98 26.25 8.63
N ALA A 43 10.00 26.10 9.45
CA ALA A 43 10.69 27.19 10.12
C ALA A 43 12.13 27.24 9.64
N GLN A 44 12.57 28.43 9.22
CA GLN A 44 13.88 28.63 8.62
C GLN A 44 14.59 29.85 9.21
N LEU A 45 15.84 29.63 9.60
CA LEU A 45 16.82 30.63 9.99
C LEU A 45 17.79 30.83 8.82
N ASN A 46 17.79 32.03 8.24
CA ASN A 46 18.76 32.40 7.22
C ASN A 46 19.74 33.41 7.77
N LEU A 47 21.01 33.25 7.39
CA LEU A 47 22.04 34.23 7.62
C LEU A 47 22.52 34.73 6.26
N TRP A 48 22.84 36.01 6.16
CA TRP A 48 23.51 36.56 4.99
C TRP A 48 24.46 37.67 5.43
N ASP A 49 25.39 38.00 4.57
CA ASP A 49 26.39 39.01 4.79
C ASP A 49 26.25 40.14 3.78
N ASN A 50 26.60 41.33 4.25
CA ASN A 50 26.48 42.58 3.52
C ASN A 50 27.78 43.35 3.70
N PHE A 51 28.51 43.58 2.62
CA PHE A 51 29.72 44.38 2.61
C PHE A 51 29.40 45.85 2.34
N HIS A 52 29.89 46.73 3.21
CA HIS A 52 29.87 48.18 2.99
C HIS A 52 31.19 48.62 2.36
N ILE A 53 31.10 49.34 1.25
CA ILE A 53 32.27 49.84 0.52
C ILE A 53 32.67 51.22 1.05
N ASN A 54 33.98 51.46 1.17
CA ASN A 54 34.53 52.75 1.56
C ASN A 54 34.19 53.86 0.53
N ASP A 55 33.67 54.98 1.03
CA ASP A 55 33.27 56.17 0.25
C ASP A 55 34.40 56.73 -0.65
N SER A 56 35.67 56.45 -0.33
CA SER A 56 36.83 56.95 -1.09
C SER A 56 37.07 56.25 -2.43
N ILE A 57 36.38 55.15 -2.74
CA ILE A 57 36.72 54.29 -3.89
C ILE A 57 35.67 54.33 -5.01
N LEU A 58 34.47 54.83 -4.76
CA LEU A 58 33.43 55.01 -5.79
C LEU A 58 32.72 56.34 -5.54
N PHE A 59 32.61 57.17 -6.59
CA PHE A 59 31.85 58.43 -6.56
C PHE A 59 30.48 58.21 -5.93
N ASN A 60 30.34 58.68 -4.67
CA ASN A 60 29.14 58.79 -3.86
C ASN A 60 28.01 57.79 -4.16
N ASN A 61 27.96 56.70 -3.39
CA ASN A 61 26.72 56.05 -2.95
C ASN A 61 27.13 54.96 -1.95
N GLN A 62 26.61 55.03 -0.72
CA GLN A 62 26.72 54.00 0.33
C GLN A 62 26.19 52.65 -0.18
N THR A 63 26.98 51.95 -0.99
CA THR A 63 26.52 50.79 -1.75
C THR A 63 26.80 49.56 -0.90
N CYS A 64 25.72 48.91 -0.47
CA CYS A 64 25.77 47.63 0.21
C CYS A 64 25.78 46.51 -0.83
N ILE A 65 26.79 45.65 -0.82
CA ILE A 65 26.87 44.49 -1.72
C ILE A 65 26.64 43.21 -0.93
N ASN A 66 25.72 42.38 -1.43
CA ASN A 66 25.49 41.02 -0.96
C ASN A 66 26.27 40.05 -1.87
N SER A 67 27.43 39.59 -1.40
CA SER A 67 28.31 38.67 -2.12
C SER A 67 28.98 37.73 -1.12
N SER A 68 29.47 36.56 -1.54
CA SER A 68 30.17 35.61 -0.65
C SER A 68 31.63 35.97 -0.37
N SER A 69 32.18 36.95 -1.09
CA SER A 69 33.51 37.51 -0.84
C SER A 69 33.66 38.93 -1.37
N MET A 70 34.57 39.70 -0.77
CA MET A 70 34.90 41.08 -1.17
C MET A 70 36.36 41.43 -0.85
N PHE A 71 37.00 42.28 -1.66
CA PHE A 71 38.37 42.73 -1.40
C PHE A 71 38.47 43.55 -0.11
N SER A 72 39.37 43.17 0.80
CA SER A 72 39.48 43.75 2.15
C SER A 72 39.77 45.26 2.13
N LYS A 73 40.54 45.74 1.15
CA LYS A 73 40.83 47.17 0.95
C LYS A 73 39.61 48.01 0.53
N LEU A 74 38.59 47.37 -0.04
CA LEU A 74 37.37 48.04 -0.49
C LEU A 74 36.32 48.12 0.61
N VAL A 75 36.45 47.28 1.65
CA VAL A 75 35.43 47.10 2.68
C VAL A 75 35.68 48.04 3.85
N GLU A 76 34.69 48.86 4.15
CA GLU A 76 34.63 49.65 5.39
C GLU A 76 34.09 48.80 6.55
N GLY A 77 33.18 47.87 6.27
CA GLY A 77 32.64 46.95 7.27
C GLY A 77 31.87 45.79 6.68
N VAL A 78 31.71 44.74 7.48
CA VAL A 78 30.89 43.56 7.17
C VAL A 78 29.72 43.54 8.13
N ASN A 79 28.49 43.60 7.62
CA ASN A 79 27.29 43.41 8.40
C ASN A 79 26.77 42.00 8.17
N LEU A 80 26.67 41.25 9.26
CA LEU A 80 26.00 39.96 9.23
C LEU A 80 24.55 40.19 9.60
N MET A 81 23.64 39.55 8.88
CA MET A 81 22.22 39.68 9.12
C MET A 81 21.62 38.29 9.23
N GLY A 82 20.57 38.20 10.02
CA GLY A 82 19.77 36.99 10.08
C GLY A 82 18.28 37.31 10.00
N ASN A 83 17.54 36.36 9.46
CA ASN A 83 16.09 36.33 9.56
C ASN A 83 15.60 34.99 10.03
N ILE A 84 14.49 35.04 10.73
CA ILE A 84 13.68 33.88 11.05
C ILE A 84 12.38 34.02 10.30
N SER A 85 12.05 33.01 9.52
CA SER A 85 10.81 32.92 8.76
C SER A 85 10.11 31.62 9.10
N VAL A 86 8.79 31.70 9.28
CA VAL A 86 7.95 30.53 9.53
C VAL A 86 6.82 30.56 8.52
N VAL A 87 6.65 29.45 7.80
CA VAL A 87 5.58 29.24 6.82
C VAL A 87 4.78 28.04 7.28
N SER A 88 3.46 28.13 7.26
CA SER A 88 2.59 26.99 7.60
C SER A 88 1.33 26.96 6.77
N ASN A 89 0.66 25.81 6.71
CA ASN A 89 -0.58 25.61 5.95
C ASN A 89 -1.84 26.14 6.66
N GLY A 90 -1.70 26.86 7.79
CA GLY A 90 -2.79 27.47 8.55
C GLY A 90 -2.36 28.75 9.27
N PRO A 91 -3.26 29.42 10.01
CA PRO A 91 -2.88 30.52 10.88
C PRO A 91 -1.95 30.00 11.98
N ILE A 92 -0.84 30.72 12.19
CA ILE A 92 0.16 30.39 13.18
C ILE A 92 0.53 31.66 13.94
N VAL A 93 0.53 31.55 15.26
CA VAL A 93 1.14 32.55 16.13
C VAL A 93 2.46 31.96 16.60
N TYR A 94 3.55 32.72 16.55
CA TYR A 94 4.82 32.27 17.08
C TYR A 94 5.43 33.32 18.01
N ASN A 95 6.07 32.81 19.05
CA ASN A 95 6.87 33.61 19.96
C ASN A 95 8.12 32.84 20.36
N GLY A 96 9.07 33.53 20.98
CA GLY A 96 10.30 32.88 21.40
C GLY A 96 11.41 33.86 21.70
N SER A 97 12.63 33.37 21.59
CA SER A 97 13.84 34.16 21.81
C SER A 97 14.96 33.66 20.91
N TYR A 98 15.90 34.54 20.59
CA TYR A 98 17.15 34.16 19.97
C TYR A 98 18.33 34.59 20.83
N VAL A 99 19.43 33.85 20.71
CA VAL A 99 20.74 34.25 21.20
C VAL A 99 21.77 34.06 20.10
N ILE A 100 22.66 35.02 20.00
CA ILE A 100 23.74 35.07 19.01
C ILE A 100 25.03 35.08 19.78
N TYR A 101 25.81 34.01 19.66
CA TYR A 101 27.15 33.95 20.23
C TYR A 101 28.19 34.30 19.17
N GLN A 102 29.12 35.16 19.55
CA GLN A 102 30.20 35.60 18.68
C GLN A 102 31.53 35.08 19.22
N TYR A 103 32.36 34.54 18.32
CA TYR A 103 33.66 33.98 18.65
C TYR A 103 34.71 34.47 17.66
N ILE A 104 35.91 34.73 18.17
CA ILE A 104 37.11 34.78 17.36
C ILE A 104 37.79 33.42 17.44
N GLN A 105 38.10 32.86 16.28
CA GLN A 105 38.61 31.49 16.19
C GLN A 105 39.84 31.43 15.29
N THR A 106 40.80 30.61 15.71
CA THR A 106 41.92 30.09 14.91
C THR A 106 41.72 28.58 14.71
N SER A 107 42.66 27.91 14.05
CA SER A 107 42.66 26.44 13.97
C SER A 107 42.83 25.76 15.33
N GLU A 108 43.40 26.45 16.32
CA GLU A 108 43.84 25.84 17.59
C GLU A 108 42.97 26.23 18.78
N TRP A 109 42.31 27.39 18.72
CA TRP A 109 41.49 27.88 19.82
C TRP A 109 40.33 28.73 19.35
N SER A 110 39.29 28.80 20.17
CA SER A 110 38.13 29.67 19.98
C SER A 110 37.91 30.49 21.25
N LYS A 111 37.69 31.78 21.10
CA LYS A 111 37.44 32.71 22.21
C LYS A 111 36.11 33.42 21.99
N PHE A 112 35.24 33.29 23.00
CA PHE A 112 34.01 34.04 23.07
C PHE A 112 34.31 35.55 23.20
N ILE A 113 33.61 36.36 22.40
CA ILE A 113 33.78 37.82 22.39
C ILE A 113 32.52 38.59 22.77
N GLY A 114 31.35 37.94 22.75
CA GLY A 114 30.11 38.58 23.15
C GLY A 114 28.88 37.84 22.68
N GLU A 115 27.73 38.24 23.23
CA GLU A 115 26.43 37.72 22.86
C GLU A 115 25.43 38.84 22.60
N VAL A 116 24.46 38.55 21.74
CA VAL A 116 23.28 39.39 21.53
C VAL A 116 22.05 38.54 21.74
N ARG A 117 21.10 39.03 22.53
CA ARG A 117 19.82 38.37 22.79
C ARG A 117 18.68 39.23 22.26
N GLY A 118 17.57 38.60 21.91
CA GLY A 118 16.35 39.30 21.60
C GLY A 118 15.14 38.37 21.63
N ASP A 119 13.97 38.98 21.68
CA ASP A 119 12.71 38.28 21.70
C ASP A 119 12.13 38.16 20.30
N ILE A 120 11.40 37.06 20.08
CA ILE A 120 10.71 36.75 18.84
C ILE A 120 9.22 36.91 19.11
N SER A 121 8.57 37.75 18.33
CA SER A 121 7.12 37.92 18.32
C SER A 121 6.60 37.87 16.88
N ASP A 122 5.27 37.75 16.75
CA ASP A 122 4.50 37.46 15.54
C ASP A 122 4.72 38.37 14.32
N SER A 123 5.60 39.37 14.40
CA SER A 123 6.02 40.18 13.27
C SER A 123 6.98 39.37 12.36
N SER A 124 6.43 38.72 11.33
CA SER A 124 7.22 38.07 10.28
C SER A 124 7.60 39.06 9.17
N PRO A 125 8.83 39.05 8.63
CA PRO A 125 10.03 38.38 9.12
C PRO A 125 10.74 39.18 10.23
N ILE A 126 11.32 38.49 11.22
CA ILE A 126 12.19 39.13 12.21
C ILE A 126 13.57 39.31 11.59
N LEU A 127 13.94 40.57 11.35
CA LEU A 127 15.26 40.95 10.86
C LEU A 127 16.12 41.36 12.06
N PHE A 128 17.24 40.69 12.28
CA PHE A 128 18.24 41.13 13.25
C PHE A 128 19.58 41.37 12.56
N LYS A 129 20.21 42.49 12.94
CA LYS A 129 21.51 42.90 12.43
C LYS A 129 22.58 42.55 13.45
N ILE A 130 23.54 41.75 13.02
CA ILE A 130 24.78 41.47 13.72
C ILE A 130 25.84 42.36 13.08
N THR A 131 26.12 43.51 13.69
CA THR A 131 27.24 44.34 13.25
C THR A 131 28.46 43.91 14.06
N PRO A 132 29.37 43.07 13.54
CA PRO A 132 30.63 42.88 14.23
C PRO A 132 31.29 44.25 14.40
N ASN A 133 31.76 44.56 15.60
CA ASN A 133 32.59 45.75 15.82
C ASN A 133 33.96 45.48 15.19
N VAL A 134 34.06 45.63 13.86
CA VAL A 134 35.25 45.28 13.08
C VAL A 134 36.47 46.07 13.57
N THR A 135 36.29 47.30 14.04
CA THR A 135 37.36 48.09 14.68
C THR A 135 37.89 47.42 15.94
N TYR A 136 37.00 46.94 16.81
CA TYR A 136 37.39 46.16 17.99
C TYR A 136 38.07 44.84 17.60
N LEU A 137 37.52 44.11 16.62
CA LEU A 137 38.08 42.84 16.15
C LEU A 137 39.47 43.02 15.53
N ASN A 138 39.64 44.03 14.67
CA ASN A 138 40.92 44.35 14.04
C ASN A 138 41.96 44.79 15.08
N ASN A 139 41.56 45.62 16.05
CA ASN A 139 42.45 45.98 17.17
C ASN A 139 42.84 44.77 18.02
N LEU A 140 41.92 43.81 18.22
CA LEU A 140 42.20 42.59 18.97
C LEU A 140 43.14 41.66 18.19
N THR A 141 42.89 41.43 16.90
CA THR A 141 43.75 40.57 16.07
C THR A 141 45.14 41.19 15.89
N GLN A 142 45.25 42.52 15.76
CA GLN A 142 46.54 43.22 15.76
C GLN A 142 47.27 43.08 17.09
N LYS A 143 46.58 43.21 18.23
CA LYS A 143 47.18 42.96 19.56
C LYS A 143 47.67 41.52 19.69
N ILE A 144 46.91 40.54 19.22
CA ILE A 144 47.31 39.12 19.27
C ILE A 144 48.48 38.86 18.32
N ASN A 145 48.45 39.42 17.09
CA ASN A 145 49.56 39.33 16.15
C ASN A 145 50.85 39.88 16.77
N ASN A 146 50.79 41.04 17.43
CA ASN A 146 51.94 41.64 18.11
C ASN A 146 52.46 40.82 19.30
N GLN A 147 51.61 40.00 19.95
CA GLN A 147 52.00 39.21 21.12
C GLN A 147 52.45 37.79 20.78
N VAL A 148 51.83 37.16 19.77
CA VAL A 148 51.99 35.73 19.45
C VAL A 148 52.68 35.52 18.09
N GLY A 149 52.82 36.58 17.27
CA GLY A 149 53.41 36.49 15.94
C GLY A 149 52.50 35.83 14.89
N LEU A 150 51.20 35.66 15.20
CA LEU A 150 50.23 35.07 14.29
C LEU A 150 49.66 36.14 13.36
N SER A 151 49.86 35.98 12.05
CA SER A 151 49.24 36.83 11.03
C SER A 151 47.72 36.88 11.21
N TYR A 152 47.13 38.07 11.03
CA TYR A 152 45.68 38.30 11.11
C TYR A 152 44.85 37.38 10.21
N THR A 153 45.47 36.79 9.18
CA THR A 153 44.84 35.85 8.26
C THR A 153 44.51 34.48 8.86
N HIS A 154 45.05 34.16 10.04
CA HIS A 154 44.75 32.92 10.76
C HIS A 154 43.49 33.03 11.62
N PHE A 155 42.92 34.23 11.72
CA PHE A 155 41.73 34.48 12.50
C PHE A 155 40.49 34.42 11.61
N SER A 156 39.39 34.05 12.25
CA SER A 156 38.07 34.08 11.68
C SER A 156 37.08 34.53 12.74
N LEU A 157 35.98 35.15 12.31
CA LEU A 157 34.85 35.45 13.16
C LEU A 157 33.80 34.36 12.94
N LYS A 158 33.48 33.59 13.97
CA LYS A 158 32.37 32.63 13.95
C LYS A 158 31.19 33.20 14.71
N VAL A 159 30.03 33.21 14.08
CA VAL A 159 28.77 33.59 14.69
C VAL A 159 27.87 32.36 14.73
N VAL A 160 27.33 32.05 15.90
CA VAL A 160 26.39 30.95 16.10
C VAL A 160 25.08 31.53 16.59
N VAL A 161 24.01 31.30 15.85
CA VAL A 161 22.67 31.77 16.17
C VAL A 161 21.82 30.59 16.59
N PHE A 162 21.24 30.70 17.78
CA PHE A 162 20.22 29.79 18.30
C PHE A 162 18.91 30.55 18.40
N ALA A 163 17.87 30.05 17.76
CA ALA A 163 16.51 30.58 17.88
C ALA A 163 15.59 29.49 18.42
N ASN A 164 14.96 29.78 19.56
CA ASN A 164 13.97 28.92 20.17
C ASN A 164 12.60 29.56 19.98
N LEU A 165 11.75 28.88 19.25
CA LEU A 165 10.40 29.28 18.88
C LEU A 165 9.40 28.35 19.55
N THR A 166 8.24 28.90 19.89
CA THR A 166 7.03 28.13 20.20
C THR A 166 5.99 28.51 19.17
N LEU A 167 5.59 27.53 18.37
CA LEU A 167 4.56 27.67 17.36
C LEU A 167 3.21 27.29 17.97
N HIS A 168 2.23 28.17 17.84
CA HIS A 168 0.87 27.99 18.35
C HIS A 168 -0.08 27.82 17.16
N HIS A 169 -0.74 26.66 17.10
CA HIS A 169 -1.77 26.37 16.10
C HIS A 169 -2.97 25.69 16.76
N GLY A 170 -4.07 26.43 16.95
CA GLY A 170 -5.22 25.96 17.71
C GLY A 170 -4.83 25.60 19.14
N ASN A 171 -5.00 24.32 19.51
CA ASN A 171 -4.60 23.78 20.83
C ASN A 171 -3.19 23.15 20.84
N TYR A 172 -2.48 23.20 19.71
CA TYR A 172 -1.15 22.61 19.59
C TYR A 172 -0.07 23.67 19.81
N THR A 173 0.83 23.38 20.75
CA THR A 173 2.08 24.13 20.97
C THR A 173 3.25 23.27 20.55
N VAL A 174 4.04 23.75 19.59
CA VAL A 174 5.19 23.03 19.05
C VAL A 174 6.46 23.81 19.34
N PRO A 175 7.37 23.29 20.19
CA PRO A 175 8.68 23.88 20.37
C PRO A 175 9.55 23.61 19.14
N VAL A 176 10.20 24.65 18.62
CA VAL A 176 11.09 24.56 17.46
C VAL A 176 12.40 25.22 17.82
N SER A 177 13.49 24.49 17.67
CA SER A 177 14.84 25.02 17.84
C SER A 177 15.53 25.07 16.50
N LEU A 178 16.05 26.25 16.14
CA LEU A 178 16.81 26.50 14.92
C LEU A 178 18.22 26.90 15.32
N GLU A 179 19.22 26.23 14.75
CA GLU A 179 20.62 26.58 14.91
C GLU A 179 21.24 26.80 13.53
N LYS A 180 22.00 27.90 13.40
CA LYS A 180 22.81 28.14 12.22
C LYS A 180 24.07 28.89 12.60
N SER A 181 25.17 28.57 11.91
CA SER A 181 26.43 29.28 12.09
C SER A 181 26.95 29.84 10.77
N MET A 182 27.66 30.95 10.89
CA MET A 182 28.32 31.64 9.79
C MET A 182 29.74 32.01 10.24
N GLN A 183 30.70 31.81 9.36
CA GLN A 183 32.10 32.11 9.61
C GLN A 183 32.64 33.08 8.56
N VAL A 184 33.24 34.16 9.03
CA VAL A 184 33.93 35.16 8.20
C VAL A 184 35.42 34.90 8.31
N TYR A 185 36.07 34.65 7.18
CA TYR A 185 37.51 34.47 7.09
C TYR A 185 38.18 35.76 6.67
N PHE A 186 39.26 36.11 7.38
CA PHE A 186 40.09 37.25 7.05
C PHE A 186 41.21 36.80 6.11
N GLY A 187 41.05 36.98 4.81
CA GLY A 187 42.12 36.74 3.84
C GLY A 187 43.11 37.89 3.77
N SER A 188 44.25 37.66 3.12
CA SER A 188 45.27 38.70 2.90
C SER A 188 44.80 39.80 1.93
N ILE A 189 43.87 39.46 1.02
CA ILE A 189 43.38 40.36 -0.04
C ILE A 189 41.85 40.50 0.04
N ASN A 190 41.13 39.53 0.59
CA ASN A 190 39.67 39.49 0.61
C ASN A 190 39.12 39.02 1.96
N TYR A 191 37.86 39.34 2.21
CA TYR A 191 37.01 38.68 3.19
C TYR A 191 36.15 37.65 2.46
N SER A 192 35.96 36.48 3.05
CA SER A 192 35.03 35.47 2.55
C SER A 192 34.12 34.96 3.67
N VAL A 193 32.92 34.53 3.29
CA VAL A 193 31.92 34.04 4.23
C VAL A 193 31.53 32.62 3.86
N SER A 194 31.50 31.75 4.88
CA SER A 194 30.95 30.40 4.79
C SER A 194 29.79 30.26 5.76
N GLN A 195 28.81 29.44 5.40
CA GLN A 195 27.64 29.17 6.22
C GLN A 195 27.43 27.67 6.37
N ASP A 196 27.02 27.25 7.56
CA ASP A 196 26.59 25.88 7.77
C ASP A 196 25.21 25.65 7.12
N PRO A 197 24.93 24.45 6.58
CA PRO A 197 23.67 24.13 5.90
C PRO A 197 22.46 24.04 6.84
N GLY A 198 22.65 24.24 8.15
CA GLY A 198 21.60 24.17 9.17
C GLY A 198 20.56 25.28 9.11
N GLY A 199 19.63 25.24 10.07
CA GLY A 199 18.61 26.26 10.27
C GLY A 199 17.32 26.04 9.47
N ASN A 200 16.95 24.81 9.13
CA ASN A 200 15.64 24.50 8.54
C ASN A 200 15.01 23.32 9.29
N VAL A 201 13.79 23.50 9.78
CA VAL A 201 12.99 22.44 10.42
C VAL A 201 11.65 22.39 9.70
N THR A 202 11.29 21.19 9.21
CA THR A 202 9.99 20.93 8.60
C THR A 202 9.34 19.78 9.34
N GLN A 203 8.07 19.94 9.72
CA GLN A 203 7.32 18.88 10.38
C GLN A 203 5.86 18.90 9.93
N THR A 204 5.31 17.70 9.77
CA THR A 204 3.90 17.46 9.46
C THR A 204 3.29 16.66 10.60
N PHE A 205 2.19 17.15 11.15
CA PHE A 205 1.38 16.46 12.13
C PHE A 205 0.24 15.73 11.43
N TYR A 206 -0.08 14.56 11.96
CA TYR A 206 -1.14 13.70 11.48
C TYR A 206 -2.15 13.50 12.60
N HIS A 207 -3.43 13.41 12.23
CA HIS A 207 -4.45 12.91 13.11
C HIS A 207 -4.94 11.56 12.61
N ASP A 208 -5.29 10.68 13.54
CA ASP A 208 -5.88 9.39 13.22
C ASP A 208 -7.38 9.58 12.93
N SER A 209 -7.81 9.15 11.75
CA SER A 209 -9.22 9.03 11.39
C SER A 209 -9.60 7.56 11.41
N VAL A 210 -10.61 7.23 12.21
CA VAL A 210 -11.09 5.87 12.38
C VAL A 210 -12.31 5.67 11.48
N ILE A 211 -12.19 4.77 10.51
CA ILE A 211 -13.30 4.39 9.64
C ILE A 211 -13.80 3.02 10.08
N HIS A 212 -15.09 2.97 10.40
CA HIS A 212 -15.81 1.74 10.67
C HIS A 212 -16.43 1.23 9.37
N GLY A 213 -16.15 -0.04 9.03
CA GLY A 213 -16.69 -0.68 7.84
C GLY A 213 -17.10 -2.12 8.09
N MET A 214 -17.76 -2.73 7.11
CA MET A 214 -18.05 -4.16 7.10
C MET A 214 -17.30 -4.83 5.95
N THR A 215 -16.74 -6.02 6.21
CA THR A 215 -15.94 -6.77 5.21
C THR A 215 -16.73 -7.17 3.96
N GLY A 216 -18.07 -7.07 3.99
CA GLY A 216 -18.95 -7.54 2.93
C GLY A 216 -19.20 -9.05 3.00
N TYR A 217 -20.27 -9.48 2.34
CA TYR A 217 -20.68 -10.89 2.33
C TYR A 217 -19.70 -11.72 1.49
N ASN A 218 -19.44 -12.96 1.91
CA ASN A 218 -18.53 -13.83 1.20
C ASN A 218 -19.18 -14.29 -0.11
N ARG A 219 -18.78 -13.64 -1.22
CA ARG A 219 -19.29 -13.90 -2.57
C ARG A 219 -19.08 -15.35 -3.01
N MET A 220 -18.02 -16.00 -2.55
CA MET A 220 -17.74 -17.40 -2.91
C MET A 220 -18.79 -18.34 -2.31
N LEU A 221 -19.15 -18.15 -1.04
CA LEU A 221 -20.22 -18.92 -0.39
C LEU A 221 -21.58 -18.68 -1.06
N PHE A 222 -21.87 -17.45 -1.47
CA PHE A 222 -23.08 -17.14 -2.25
C PHE A 222 -23.11 -17.86 -3.60
N LEU A 223 -22.00 -17.85 -4.35
CA LEU A 223 -21.92 -18.53 -5.65
C LEU A 223 -22.06 -20.05 -5.50
N SER A 224 -21.39 -20.64 -4.51
CA SER A 224 -21.52 -22.07 -4.21
C SER A 224 -22.94 -22.45 -3.81
N GLY A 225 -23.62 -21.63 -3.00
CA GLY A 225 -25.03 -21.83 -2.65
C GLY A 225 -25.94 -21.80 -3.89
N GLY A 226 -25.71 -20.86 -4.81
CA GLY A 226 -26.43 -20.78 -6.09
C GLY A 226 -26.24 -22.04 -6.95
N VAL A 227 -25.02 -22.57 -7.03
CA VAL A 227 -24.71 -23.81 -7.76
C VAL A 227 -25.47 -25.00 -7.16
N PHE A 228 -25.49 -25.14 -5.84
CA PHE A 228 -26.24 -26.21 -5.19
C PHE A 228 -27.75 -26.08 -5.36
N ALA A 229 -28.31 -24.86 -5.37
CA ALA A 229 -29.71 -24.63 -5.67
C ALA A 229 -30.08 -25.07 -7.10
N VAL A 230 -29.20 -24.80 -8.08
CA VAL A 230 -29.35 -25.28 -9.47
C VAL A 230 -29.33 -26.80 -9.54
N PHE A 231 -28.39 -27.47 -8.86
CA PHE A 231 -28.38 -28.93 -8.79
C PHE A 231 -29.63 -29.51 -8.11
N GLY A 232 -30.17 -28.85 -7.07
CA GLY A 232 -31.45 -29.20 -6.48
C GLY A 232 -32.60 -29.11 -7.48
N GLY A 233 -32.68 -28.02 -8.25
CA GLY A 233 -33.71 -27.83 -9.29
C GLY A 233 -33.61 -28.86 -10.43
N ILE A 234 -32.41 -29.17 -10.90
CA ILE A 234 -32.17 -30.23 -11.89
C ILE A 234 -32.57 -31.60 -11.31
N SER A 235 -32.20 -31.90 -10.07
CA SER A 235 -32.56 -33.15 -9.41
C SER A 235 -34.08 -33.31 -9.27
N PHE A 236 -34.82 -32.22 -9.03
CA PHE A 236 -36.28 -32.23 -8.99
C PHE A 236 -36.89 -32.49 -10.38
N MET A 237 -36.42 -31.80 -11.41
CA MET A 237 -36.94 -31.91 -12.78
C MET A 237 -36.67 -33.26 -13.44
N TYR A 238 -35.51 -33.86 -13.16
CA TYR A 238 -35.08 -35.12 -13.79
C TYR A 238 -35.25 -36.34 -12.89
N GLY A 239 -35.29 -36.17 -11.56
CA GLY A 239 -35.54 -37.26 -10.61
C GLY A 239 -36.93 -37.88 -10.76
N SER A 240 -37.91 -37.11 -11.23
CA SER A 240 -39.25 -37.59 -11.59
C SER A 240 -39.28 -38.41 -12.89
N LYS A 241 -38.28 -38.27 -13.78
CA LYS A 241 -38.17 -39.00 -15.05
C LYS A 241 -37.41 -40.33 -14.94
N VAL A 242 -36.86 -40.65 -13.77
CA VAL A 242 -36.16 -41.92 -13.51
C VAL A 242 -37.11 -43.13 -13.49
N GLU A 243 -38.43 -42.89 -13.43
CA GLU A 243 -39.46 -43.94 -13.63
C GLU A 243 -39.46 -44.53 -15.06
N GLY A 244 -38.73 -43.91 -16.00
CA GLY A 244 -38.46 -44.44 -17.35
C GLY A 244 -37.17 -45.26 -17.48
N ALA A 245 -36.47 -45.59 -16.39
CA ALA A 245 -35.35 -46.53 -16.43
C ALA A 245 -35.90 -47.94 -16.74
N VAL A 246 -36.11 -48.20 -18.04
CA VAL A 246 -36.58 -49.47 -18.59
C VAL A 246 -35.78 -50.59 -17.95
N SER A 247 -36.47 -51.53 -17.28
CA SER A 247 -35.79 -52.63 -16.60
C SER A 247 -34.80 -53.28 -17.56
N PRO A 248 -33.58 -53.63 -17.14
CA PRO A 248 -32.59 -54.07 -18.12
C PRO A 248 -32.95 -55.44 -18.76
N GLU A 249 -33.96 -56.14 -18.25
CA GLU A 249 -34.63 -57.27 -18.94
C GLU A 249 -35.48 -56.78 -20.13
N VAL A 250 -36.28 -55.73 -19.97
CA VAL A 250 -37.12 -55.15 -21.05
C VAL A 250 -36.25 -54.52 -22.14
N LEU A 251 -35.10 -53.91 -21.77
CA LEU A 251 -34.12 -53.46 -22.76
C LEU A 251 -33.49 -54.63 -23.53
N ALA A 252 -33.18 -55.73 -22.85
CA ALA A 252 -32.63 -56.93 -23.48
C ALA A 252 -33.63 -57.58 -24.44
N GLU A 253 -34.89 -57.74 -24.03
CA GLU A 253 -35.97 -58.27 -24.88
C GLU A 253 -36.17 -57.41 -26.14
N ARG A 254 -36.27 -56.08 -26.00
CA ARG A 254 -36.39 -55.17 -27.16
C ARG A 254 -35.22 -55.32 -28.13
N THR A 255 -34.03 -55.56 -27.60
CA THR A 255 -32.82 -55.77 -28.41
C THR A 255 -32.86 -57.12 -29.12
N ILE A 256 -33.25 -58.20 -28.43
CA ILE A 256 -33.43 -59.53 -29.05
C ILE A 256 -34.44 -59.46 -30.18
N ARG A 257 -35.59 -58.82 -29.96
CA ARG A 257 -36.65 -58.66 -30.97
C ARG A 257 -36.19 -57.95 -32.24
N ARG A 258 -35.31 -56.95 -32.10
CA ARG A 258 -34.73 -56.24 -33.26
C ARG A 258 -33.73 -57.10 -34.04
N LEU A 259 -33.05 -58.02 -33.36
CA LEU A 259 -32.05 -58.90 -33.96
C LEU A 259 -32.67 -60.20 -34.50
N SER A 260 -33.91 -60.51 -34.14
CA SER A 260 -34.55 -61.78 -34.48
C SER A 260 -35.28 -61.77 -35.83
N VAL A 261 -35.35 -62.95 -36.43
CA VAL A 261 -36.19 -63.23 -37.61
C VAL A 261 -37.39 -64.06 -37.18
N LYS A 262 -38.57 -63.87 -37.79
CA LYS A 262 -39.74 -64.71 -37.48
C LYS A 262 -39.55 -66.14 -38.01
N GLY A 263 -39.90 -67.15 -37.22
CA GLY A 263 -39.83 -68.55 -37.66
C GLY A 263 -40.80 -69.48 -36.94
N ALA A 264 -40.76 -70.75 -37.30
CA ALA A 264 -41.61 -71.79 -36.74
C ALA A 264 -41.22 -72.16 -35.30
N LEU A 265 -42.09 -72.89 -34.60
CA LEU A 265 -41.80 -73.41 -33.27
C LEU A 265 -40.60 -74.39 -33.32
N PRO A 266 -39.76 -74.44 -32.26
CA PRO A 266 -38.63 -75.36 -32.21
C PRO A 266 -39.09 -76.83 -32.33
N HIS A 267 -38.45 -77.59 -33.21
CA HIS A 267 -38.79 -79.00 -33.47
C HIS A 267 -38.43 -79.89 -32.28
N SER A 268 -39.31 -80.85 -31.93
CA SER A 268 -39.21 -81.70 -30.73
C SER A 268 -38.15 -82.81 -30.80
N SER A 269 -37.37 -82.90 -31.87
CA SER A 269 -36.38 -83.96 -32.09
C SER A 269 -34.97 -83.61 -31.59
N LEU A 270 -34.73 -82.36 -31.17
CA LEU A 270 -33.43 -81.90 -30.66
C LEU A 270 -33.52 -81.51 -29.18
N PRO A 271 -32.44 -81.67 -28.39
CA PRO A 271 -32.40 -81.24 -26.99
C PRO A 271 -32.63 -79.74 -26.83
N VAL A 272 -33.44 -79.36 -25.83
CA VAL A 272 -33.82 -77.96 -25.54
C VAL A 272 -33.24 -77.51 -24.20
N VAL A 273 -32.48 -76.42 -24.23
CA VAL A 273 -31.94 -75.73 -23.05
C VAL A 273 -32.71 -74.42 -22.83
N LYS A 274 -33.40 -74.33 -21.69
CA LYS A 274 -34.16 -73.14 -21.30
C LYS A 274 -33.24 -72.10 -20.65
N VAL A 275 -33.21 -70.89 -21.21
CA VAL A 275 -32.52 -69.74 -20.63
C VAL A 275 -33.50 -68.97 -19.76
N ASN A 276 -33.09 -68.64 -18.54
CA ASN A 276 -34.00 -68.07 -17.52
C ASN A 276 -34.12 -66.54 -17.54
N SER A 277 -33.40 -65.83 -18.42
CA SER A 277 -33.48 -64.37 -18.54
C SER A 277 -33.23 -63.87 -19.96
N ALA A 278 -33.85 -62.75 -20.33
CA ALA A 278 -33.67 -62.11 -21.63
C ALA A 278 -32.22 -61.62 -21.79
N ARG A 279 -31.60 -61.14 -20.69
CA ARG A 279 -30.18 -60.76 -20.70
C ARG A 279 -29.25 -61.94 -20.96
N GLY A 280 -29.50 -63.08 -20.31
CA GLY A 280 -28.73 -64.30 -20.53
C GLY A 280 -28.81 -64.74 -21.98
N PHE A 281 -30.01 -64.73 -22.54
CA PHE A 281 -30.25 -65.10 -23.93
C PHE A 281 -29.55 -64.15 -24.91
N LEU A 282 -29.69 -62.83 -24.73
CA LEU A 282 -29.04 -61.83 -25.57
C LEU A 282 -27.51 -61.95 -25.54
N ARG A 283 -26.94 -62.29 -24.38
CA ARG A 283 -25.50 -62.51 -24.24
C ARG A 283 -25.06 -63.72 -25.07
N MET A 284 -25.77 -64.84 -24.97
CA MET A 284 -25.45 -66.05 -25.73
C MET A 284 -25.57 -65.82 -27.24
N VAL A 285 -26.63 -65.15 -27.69
CA VAL A 285 -26.83 -64.76 -29.10
C VAL A 285 -25.64 -63.97 -29.65
N LYS A 286 -25.15 -62.98 -28.89
CA LYS A 286 -24.00 -62.17 -29.30
C LYS A 286 -22.68 -62.94 -29.25
N THR A 287 -22.45 -63.75 -28.22
CA THR A 287 -21.20 -64.50 -28.04
C THR A 287 -21.05 -65.60 -29.09
N LEU A 288 -22.13 -66.31 -29.41
CA LEU A 288 -22.14 -67.40 -30.40
C LEU A 288 -22.41 -66.90 -31.83
N ASN A 289 -22.64 -65.59 -31.99
CA ASN A 289 -22.94 -64.94 -33.26
C ASN A 289 -24.05 -65.66 -34.05
N ARG A 290 -25.14 -66.00 -33.36
CA ARG A 290 -26.31 -66.66 -33.95
C ARG A 290 -27.44 -65.66 -34.15
N VAL A 291 -28.27 -65.87 -35.16
CA VAL A 291 -29.47 -65.05 -35.37
C VAL A 291 -30.62 -65.70 -34.59
N PRO A 292 -31.24 -64.98 -33.63
CA PRO A 292 -32.37 -65.53 -32.89
C PRO A 292 -33.62 -65.61 -33.78
N VAL A 293 -34.46 -66.60 -33.53
CA VAL A 293 -35.73 -66.83 -34.19
C VAL A 293 -36.86 -66.50 -33.23
N GLU A 294 -37.75 -65.59 -33.62
CA GLU A 294 -38.94 -65.20 -32.87
C GLU A 294 -40.10 -66.17 -33.20
N PHE A 295 -40.74 -66.68 -32.14
CA PHE A 295 -41.98 -67.45 -32.20
C PHE A 295 -42.97 -66.92 -31.15
N ASP A 296 -44.20 -67.42 -31.17
CA ASP A 296 -45.32 -66.84 -30.42
C ASP A 296 -45.05 -66.66 -28.92
N ASN A 297 -44.33 -67.60 -28.31
CA ASN A 297 -44.10 -67.64 -26.86
C ASN A 297 -42.65 -67.30 -26.45
N GLY A 298 -41.78 -66.86 -27.37
CA GLY A 298 -40.37 -66.69 -27.04
C GLY A 298 -39.42 -66.42 -28.20
N PHE A 299 -38.14 -66.62 -27.91
CA PHE A 299 -37.06 -66.56 -28.88
C PHE A 299 -36.16 -67.79 -28.72
N TYR A 300 -35.62 -68.31 -29.81
CA TYR A 300 -34.64 -69.40 -29.76
C TYR A 300 -33.50 -69.23 -30.76
N PHE A 301 -32.39 -69.94 -30.58
CA PHE A 301 -31.40 -70.16 -31.62
C PHE A 301 -30.87 -71.59 -31.54
N ILE A 302 -30.28 -72.08 -32.64
CA ILE A 302 -29.69 -73.42 -32.71
C ILE A 302 -28.18 -73.27 -32.74
N ASP A 303 -27.49 -74.03 -31.89
CA ASP A 303 -26.05 -74.18 -31.92
C ASP A 303 -25.69 -75.64 -31.63
N SER A 304 -24.88 -76.26 -32.50
CA SER A 304 -24.45 -77.66 -32.40
C SER A 304 -25.57 -78.63 -31.99
N ASP A 305 -26.64 -78.66 -32.79
CA ASP A 305 -27.81 -79.54 -32.64
C ASP A 305 -28.59 -79.40 -31.32
N THR A 306 -28.42 -78.28 -30.60
CA THR A 306 -29.18 -77.94 -29.39
C THR A 306 -29.97 -76.65 -29.57
N PHE A 307 -31.22 -76.64 -29.14
CA PHE A 307 -32.04 -75.43 -29.07
C PHE A 307 -31.79 -74.70 -27.77
N TYR A 308 -31.41 -73.43 -27.83
CA TYR A 308 -31.43 -72.53 -26.68
C TYR A 308 -32.68 -71.66 -26.78
N VAL A 309 -33.56 -71.71 -25.78
CA VAL A 309 -34.88 -71.06 -25.82
C VAL A 309 -35.05 -70.15 -24.61
N TRP A 310 -35.45 -68.90 -24.83
CA TRP A 310 -35.98 -68.02 -23.80
C TRP A 310 -37.46 -67.77 -24.06
N TYR A 311 -38.30 -68.07 -23.06
CA TYR A 311 -39.74 -67.82 -23.13
C TYR A 311 -40.05 -66.43 -22.59
N ARG A 312 -40.95 -65.71 -23.28
CA ARG A 312 -41.46 -64.45 -22.77
C ARG A 312 -42.25 -64.73 -21.49
N SER A 313 -42.01 -63.92 -20.47
CA SER A 313 -42.78 -63.90 -19.22
C SER A 313 -44.10 -63.16 -19.41
#